data_AF-A0A3R7R7X5-F1
#
_entry.id   AF-A0A3R7R7X5-F1
#
_cell.length_a   1.000
_cell.length_b   1.000
_cell.length_c   1.000
_cell.angle_alpha   90.00
_cell.angle_beta   90.00
_cell.angle_gamma   90.00
#
_symmetry.space_group_name_H-M   'P 1'
#
loop_
_entity.id
_entity.type
_entity.pdbx_description
1 polymer ?
#
loop_
_entity_poly.entity_id
_entity_poly.type
_entity_poly.pdbx_seq_one_letter_code
_entity_poly.pdbx_strand_id
1 'polypeptide(L)'
;MKEKSERSKEKKVCLICGAALILEHRHCSAGCALAAKIPMGKDALPASWQLSVLLVSCFVLFNQALLLVAGLIKSNRETIGAGDRFMTASLVVGIAWLFFALTALATHSPKRFWDFVVGIAGFLILVVPSPELEMAGGYTLRLAIVNLLISICLYRGVYYLWAASKKKEK
;
A
#
# COMPACT_ATOMS: atom_id res chain seq x y z
N MET A 1 -6.05 46.71 -28.76
CA MET A 1 -5.00 46.35 -27.79
C MET A 1 -5.71 45.79 -26.56
N LYS A 2 -5.84 44.47 -26.42
CA LYS A 2 -5.01 43.58 -25.56
C LYS A 2 -4.91 44.05 -24.11
N GLU A 3 -5.87 43.63 -23.28
CA GLU A 3 -5.60 43.29 -21.87
C GLU A 3 -5.74 41.78 -21.72
N LYS A 4 -4.61 41.08 -21.81
CA LYS A 4 -4.53 39.67 -21.46
C LYS A 4 -4.46 39.58 -19.94
N SER A 5 -5.54 39.10 -19.32
CA SER A 5 -5.57 38.59 -17.95
C SER A 5 -4.54 37.46 -17.81
N GLU A 6 -3.33 37.77 -17.35
CA GLU A 6 -2.37 36.78 -16.87
C GLU A 6 -2.83 36.27 -15.50
N ARG A 7 -3.78 35.32 -15.49
CA ARG A 7 -3.87 34.36 -14.38
C ARG A 7 -2.63 33.49 -14.49
N SER A 8 -1.57 33.86 -13.80
CA SER A 8 -0.49 32.95 -13.46
C SER A 8 -1.12 31.73 -12.77
N LYS A 9 -1.28 30.64 -13.51
CA LYS A 9 -1.65 29.34 -12.95
C LYS A 9 -0.44 28.86 -12.16
N GLU A 10 -0.26 29.32 -10.93
CA GLU A 10 0.66 28.70 -9.99
C GLU A 10 0.30 27.22 -9.91
N LYS A 11 1.14 26.38 -10.51
CA LYS A 11 0.99 24.93 -10.43
C LYS A 11 1.23 24.54 -8.99
N LYS A 12 0.15 24.29 -8.24
CA LYS A 12 0.25 23.68 -6.91
C LYS A 12 0.90 22.30 -7.07
N VAL A 13 2.03 22.07 -6.42
CA VAL A 13 2.76 20.79 -6.46
C VAL A 13 2.66 20.07 -5.12
N CYS A 14 2.65 18.75 -5.15
CA CYS A 14 2.63 17.94 -3.95
C CYS A 14 3.95 18.07 -3.18
N LEU A 15 3.86 18.37 -1.88
CA LEU A 15 5.03 18.57 -1.01
C LEU A 15 5.90 17.31 -0.81
N ILE A 16 5.35 16.12 -1.10
CA ILE A 16 6.03 14.83 -0.91
C ILE A 16 6.57 14.30 -2.24
N CYS A 17 5.71 14.23 -3.26
CA CYS A 17 6.00 13.56 -4.53
C CYS A 17 6.40 14.54 -5.65
N GLY A 18 6.24 15.85 -5.46
CA GLY A 18 6.47 16.87 -6.50
C GLY A 18 5.47 16.88 -7.65
N ALA A 19 4.49 15.97 -7.68
CA ALA A 19 3.51 15.90 -8.76
C ALA A 19 2.58 17.12 -8.76
N ALA A 20 2.15 17.54 -9.96
CA ALA A 20 1.17 18.62 -10.13
C ALA A 20 -0.18 18.22 -9.50
N LEU A 21 -0.79 19.15 -8.79
CA LEU A 21 -2.09 19.01 -8.14
C LEU A 21 -3.16 19.67 -9.02
N ILE A 22 -4.27 18.96 -9.20
CA ILE A 22 -5.43 19.42 -9.97
C ILE A 22 -6.39 20.24 -9.08
N LEU A 23 -6.27 20.12 -7.76
CA LEU A 23 -7.17 20.67 -6.74
C LEU A 23 -6.40 21.33 -5.59
N GLU A 24 -7.11 22.05 -4.72
CA GLU A 24 -6.61 22.78 -3.54
C GLU A 24 -6.09 21.88 -2.39
N HIS A 25 -5.56 20.72 -2.73
CA HIS A 25 -5.16 19.70 -1.79
C HIS A 25 -3.64 19.66 -1.64
N ARG A 26 -3.15 19.56 -0.41
CA ARG A 26 -1.69 19.55 -0.13
C ARG A 26 -0.96 18.28 -0.60
N HIS A 27 -1.68 17.18 -0.91
CA HIS A 27 -1.09 15.87 -1.22
C HIS A 27 -1.73 15.17 -2.43
N CYS A 28 -0.88 14.49 -3.22
CA CYS A 28 -1.23 13.84 -4.48
C CYS A 28 -1.89 12.45 -4.33
N SER A 29 -1.78 11.79 -3.17
CA SER A 29 -2.25 10.41 -2.94
C SER A 29 -2.38 10.11 -1.45
N ALA A 30 -3.10 9.03 -1.11
CA ALA A 30 -3.17 8.51 0.26
C ALA A 30 -1.78 8.22 0.83
N GLY A 31 -0.89 7.63 0.02
CA GLY A 31 0.49 7.37 0.44
C GLY A 31 1.30 8.64 0.69
N CYS A 32 1.09 9.71 -0.08
CA CYS A 32 1.73 11.00 0.22
C CYS A 32 1.14 11.68 1.46
N ALA A 33 -0.17 11.53 1.70
CA ALA A 33 -0.80 12.03 2.92
C ALA A 33 -0.30 11.29 4.17
N LEU A 34 -0.12 9.97 4.08
CA LEU A 34 0.47 9.14 5.14
C LEU A 34 1.93 9.52 5.40
N ALA A 35 2.71 9.64 4.33
CA ALA A 35 4.11 10.03 4.41
C ALA A 35 4.29 11.42 5.04
N ALA A 36 3.43 12.39 4.73
CA ALA A 36 3.49 13.73 5.31
C ALA A 36 3.32 13.76 6.84
N LYS A 37 2.76 12.69 7.43
CA LYS A 37 2.65 12.55 8.89
C LYS A 37 3.93 12.04 9.54
N ILE A 38 4.91 11.57 8.77
CA ILE A 38 6.19 11.08 9.31
C ILE A 38 7.07 12.28 9.64
N PRO A 39 7.46 12.48 10.91
CA PRO A 39 8.32 13.59 11.29
C PRO A 39 9.70 13.46 10.62
N MET A 40 10.14 14.51 9.94
CA MET A 40 11.50 14.64 9.43
C MET A 40 12.35 15.39 10.47
N GLY A 41 12.99 14.66 11.39
CA GLY A 41 13.92 15.21 12.37
C GLY A 41 15.28 15.54 11.74
N LYS A 42 16.01 16.51 12.32
CA LYS A 42 17.42 16.79 12.00
C LYS A 42 18.38 15.77 12.64
N ASP A 43 17.94 15.09 13.70
CA ASP A 43 18.69 14.05 14.42
C ASP A 43 17.86 12.75 14.51
N ALA A 44 18.55 11.63 14.77
CA ALA A 44 18.13 10.23 14.72
C ALA A 44 16.61 9.96 14.73
N LEU A 45 16.14 9.14 13.78
CA LEU A 45 14.72 8.82 13.53
C LEU A 45 13.89 8.84 14.83
N PRO A 46 13.11 9.91 15.10
CA PRO A 46 12.26 9.90 16.28
C PRO A 46 11.29 8.73 16.11
N ALA A 47 11.25 7.85 17.11
CA ALA A 47 10.30 6.75 17.18
C ALA A 47 8.87 7.32 17.15
N SER A 48 8.34 7.48 15.94
CA SER A 48 7.04 8.07 15.70
C SER A 48 6.01 6.95 15.55
N TRP A 49 4.80 7.22 16.00
CA TRP A 49 3.67 6.30 15.84
C TRP A 49 3.49 5.85 14.38
N GLN A 50 3.75 6.75 13.43
CA GLN A 50 3.68 6.49 11.99
C GLN A 50 4.72 5.46 11.54
N LEU A 51 5.95 5.52 12.07
CA LEU A 51 6.99 4.51 11.83
C LEU A 51 6.62 3.16 12.48
N SER A 52 6.03 3.17 13.68
CA SER A 52 5.54 1.95 14.32
C SER A 52 4.45 1.27 13.50
N VAL A 53 3.47 2.03 12.99
CA VAL A 53 2.42 1.51 12.10
C VAL A 53 3.01 0.94 10.82
N LEU A 54 4.01 1.60 10.23
CA LEU A 54 4.73 1.08 9.05
C LEU A 54 5.42 -0.26 9.37
N LEU A 55 6.15 -0.35 10.48
CA LEU A 55 6.84 -1.57 10.91
C LEU A 55 5.85 -2.72 11.17
N VAL A 56 4.75 -2.45 11.88
CA VAL A 56 3.69 -3.44 12.11
C VAL A 56 3.11 -3.92 10.78
N SER A 57 2.88 -3.01 9.84
CA SER A 57 2.35 -3.37 8.52
C SER A 57 3.32 -4.24 7.72
N CYS A 58 4.61 -3.90 7.72
CA CYS A 58 5.66 -4.72 7.11
C CYS A 58 5.74 -6.11 7.76
N PHE A 59 5.67 -6.18 9.09
CA PHE A 59 5.66 -7.42 9.83
C PHE A 59 4.47 -8.30 9.45
N VAL A 60 3.27 -7.72 9.37
CA VAL A 60 2.04 -8.44 9.00
C VAL A 60 2.12 -8.98 7.56
N LEU A 61 2.56 -8.17 6.60
CA LEU A 61 2.72 -8.58 5.21
C LEU A 61 3.79 -9.66 5.04
N PHE A 62 4.91 -9.52 5.74
CA PHE A 62 5.97 -10.54 5.76
C PHE A 62 5.45 -11.86 6.32
N ASN A 63 4.72 -11.84 7.43
CA ASN A 63 4.15 -13.05 8.02
C ASN A 63 3.09 -13.67 7.11
N GLN A 64 2.24 -12.88 6.46
CA GLN A 64 1.30 -13.39 5.48
C GLN A 64 2.03 -14.16 4.35
N ALA A 65 3.09 -13.57 3.80
CA ALA A 65 3.88 -14.20 2.74
C ALA A 65 4.61 -15.46 3.23
N LEU A 66 5.19 -15.41 4.44
CA LEU A 66 5.88 -16.56 5.04
C LEU A 66 4.91 -17.73 5.25
N LEU A 67 3.72 -17.46 5.79
CA LEU A 67 2.67 -18.48 5.99
C LEU A 67 2.18 -19.05 4.65
N LEU A 68 2.00 -18.21 3.63
CA LEU A 68 1.64 -18.67 2.28
C LEU A 68 2.70 -19.61 1.70
N VAL A 69 3.98 -19.23 1.76
CA VAL A 69 5.09 -20.05 1.28
C VAL A 69 5.20 -21.36 2.07
N ALA A 70 5.06 -21.30 3.39
CA ALA A 70 5.04 -22.50 4.24
C ALA A 70 3.89 -23.44 3.87
N GLY A 71 2.70 -22.88 3.61
CA GLY A 71 1.54 -23.62 3.10
C GLY A 71 1.84 -24.32 1.79
N LEU A 72 2.36 -23.59 0.79
CA LEU A 72 2.71 -24.16 -0.53
C LEU A 72 3.73 -25.30 -0.40
N ILE A 73 4.78 -25.11 0.40
CA ILE A 73 5.80 -26.15 0.63
C ILE A 73 5.20 -27.39 1.30
N LYS A 74 4.31 -27.21 2.28
CA LYS A 74 3.72 -28.33 3.04
C LYS A 74 2.64 -29.08 2.25
N SER A 75 1.87 -28.38 1.42
CA SER A 75 0.91 -29.03 0.50
C SER A 75 1.62 -29.87 -0.56
N ASN A 76 2.77 -29.41 -1.08
CA ASN A 76 3.58 -30.17 -2.05
C ASN A 76 4.28 -31.41 -1.45
N ARG A 77 4.37 -31.52 -0.12
CA ARG A 77 4.99 -32.67 0.57
C ARG A 77 3.95 -33.66 1.11
N GLU A 78 2.73 -33.64 0.59
CA GLU A 78 1.60 -34.52 0.96
C GLU A 78 1.20 -34.47 2.45
N THR A 79 1.66 -33.47 3.20
CA THR A 79 1.22 -33.22 4.57
C THR A 79 -0.07 -32.39 4.58
N ILE A 80 -1.16 -32.99 4.08
CA ILE A 80 -2.45 -32.35 3.76
C ILE A 80 -2.92 -31.43 4.92
N GLY A 81 -2.93 -31.94 6.16
CA GLY A 81 -3.43 -31.16 7.30
C GLY A 81 -2.53 -30.01 7.79
N ALA A 82 -1.24 -29.99 7.43
CA ALA A 82 -0.32 -28.92 7.83
C ALA A 82 -0.33 -27.76 6.82
N GLY A 83 -0.39 -28.07 5.52
CA GLY A 83 -0.48 -27.06 4.45
C GLY A 83 -1.70 -26.16 4.61
N ASP A 84 -2.87 -26.76 4.83
CA ASP A 84 -4.13 -26.02 4.97
C ASP A 84 -4.16 -25.10 6.18
N ARG A 85 -3.51 -25.47 7.29
CA ARG A 85 -3.40 -24.62 8.48
C ARG A 85 -2.58 -23.36 8.20
N PHE A 86 -1.46 -23.50 7.49
CA PHE A 86 -0.64 -22.35 7.11
C PHE A 86 -1.35 -21.46 6.08
N MET A 87 -2.06 -22.04 5.11
CA MET A 87 -2.89 -21.29 4.17
C MET A 87 -3.99 -20.50 4.88
N THR A 88 -4.70 -21.15 5.80
CA THR A 88 -5.76 -20.51 6.60
C THR A 88 -5.19 -19.39 7.48
N ALA A 89 -4.05 -19.60 8.12
CA ALA A 89 -3.38 -18.57 8.91
C ALA A 89 -2.97 -17.37 8.03
N SER A 90 -2.38 -17.63 6.86
CA SER A 90 -2.05 -16.58 5.88
C SER A 90 -3.30 -15.80 5.45
N LEU A 91 -4.40 -16.51 5.22
CA LEU A 91 -5.67 -15.91 4.84
C LEU A 91 -6.21 -14.98 5.93
N VAL A 92 -6.27 -15.43 7.18
CA VAL A 92 -6.75 -14.63 8.31
C VAL A 92 -5.91 -13.37 8.50
N VAL A 93 -4.58 -13.51 8.47
CA VAL A 93 -3.65 -12.37 8.55
C VAL A 93 -3.86 -11.42 7.38
N GLY A 94 -4.05 -11.95 6.17
CA GLY A 94 -4.30 -11.17 4.97
C GLY A 94 -5.61 -10.38 5.01
N ILE A 95 -6.69 -10.97 5.52
CA ILE A 95 -8.00 -10.30 5.65
C ILE A 95 -7.90 -9.16 6.68
N ALA A 96 -7.26 -9.43 7.83
CA ALA A 96 -7.07 -8.43 8.88
C ALA A 96 -6.29 -7.22 8.36
N TRP A 97 -5.21 -7.47 7.59
CA TRP A 97 -4.44 -6.41 6.97
C TRP A 97 -5.25 -5.66 5.91
N LEU A 98 -5.98 -6.37 5.04
CA LEU A 98 -6.75 -5.77 3.96
C LEU A 98 -7.79 -4.80 4.49
N PHE A 99 -8.49 -5.17 5.58
CA PHE A 99 -9.43 -4.29 6.27
C PHE A 99 -8.76 -2.97 6.68
N PHE A 100 -7.62 -3.05 7.36
CA PHE A 100 -6.85 -1.87 7.79
C PHE A 100 -6.42 -1.01 6.60
N ALA A 101 -5.91 -1.64 5.54
CA ALA A 101 -5.43 -0.96 4.34
C ALA A 101 -6.56 -0.23 3.60
N LEU A 102 -7.74 -0.85 3.47
CA LEU A 102 -8.92 -0.23 2.86
C LEU A 102 -9.42 0.97 3.69
N THR A 103 -9.45 0.87 5.01
CA THR A 103 -9.77 2.03 5.87
C THR A 103 -8.76 3.17 5.67
N ALA A 104 -7.47 2.87 5.57
CA ALA A 104 -6.45 3.89 5.29
C ALA A 104 -6.65 4.56 3.92
N LEU A 105 -6.99 3.79 2.88
CA LEU A 105 -7.31 4.35 1.56
C LEU A 105 -8.55 5.23 1.58
N ALA A 106 -9.63 4.81 2.26
CA ALA A 106 -10.88 5.57 2.33
C ALA A 106 -10.68 6.91 3.05
N THR A 107 -10.05 6.88 4.23
CA THR A 107 -9.80 8.07 5.07
C THR A 107 -8.85 9.07 4.40
N HIS A 108 -7.83 8.59 3.70
CA HIS A 108 -6.83 9.46 3.06
C HIS A 108 -7.11 9.79 1.60
N SER A 109 -8.18 9.21 1.04
CA SER A 109 -8.78 9.45 -0.28
C SER A 109 -7.78 9.47 -1.46
N PRO A 110 -7.82 8.48 -2.37
CA PRO A 110 -7.00 8.49 -3.57
C PRO A 110 -7.35 9.67 -4.48
N LYS A 111 -6.45 10.64 -4.61
CA LYS A 111 -6.62 11.81 -5.51
C LYS A 111 -5.98 11.59 -6.88
N ARG A 112 -5.29 10.45 -7.05
CA ARG A 112 -4.62 10.04 -8.28
C ARG A 112 -5.38 8.87 -8.88
N PHE A 113 -5.66 8.94 -10.18
CA PHE A 113 -6.36 7.89 -10.93
C PHE A 113 -5.73 6.50 -10.71
N TRP A 114 -4.41 6.41 -10.68
CA TRP A 114 -3.69 5.16 -10.42
C TRP A 114 -4.02 4.48 -9.09
N ASP A 115 -4.28 5.25 -8.04
CA ASP A 115 -4.62 4.67 -6.75
C ASP A 115 -6.05 4.07 -6.77
N PHE A 116 -6.94 4.63 -7.61
CA PHE A 116 -8.28 4.08 -7.88
C PHE A 116 -8.21 2.82 -8.74
N VAL A 117 -7.35 2.81 -9.77
CA VAL A 117 -7.08 1.63 -10.60
C VAL A 117 -6.59 0.47 -9.74
N VAL A 118 -5.68 0.71 -8.80
CA VAL A 118 -5.18 -0.35 -7.90
C VAL A 118 -6.28 -0.87 -6.97
N GLY A 119 -7.13 0.01 -6.43
CA GLY A 119 -8.29 -0.41 -5.64
C GLY A 119 -9.26 -1.30 -6.42
N ILE A 120 -9.63 -0.89 -7.64
CA ILE A 120 -10.51 -1.66 -8.54
C ILE A 120 -9.85 -2.98 -8.95
N ALA A 121 -8.59 -2.95 -9.37
CA ALA A 121 -7.85 -4.15 -9.76
C ALA A 121 -7.78 -5.15 -8.60
N GLY A 122 -7.54 -4.67 -7.37
CA GLY A 122 -7.56 -5.51 -6.18
C GLY A 122 -8.91 -6.18 -5.95
N PHE A 123 -10.00 -5.43 -6.09
CA PHE A 123 -11.35 -5.98 -5.99
C PHE A 123 -11.65 -7.02 -7.08
N LEU A 124 -11.29 -6.72 -8.33
CA LEU A 124 -11.48 -7.65 -9.45
C LEU A 124 -10.69 -8.95 -9.24
N ILE A 125 -9.45 -8.88 -8.76
CA ILE A 125 -8.64 -10.08 -8.45
C ILE A 125 -9.31 -10.98 -7.41
N LEU A 126 -10.00 -10.39 -6.41
CA LEU A 126 -10.68 -11.15 -5.37
C LEU A 126 -12.03 -11.73 -5.82
N VAL A 127 -12.77 -10.99 -6.67
CA VAL A 127 -14.16 -11.32 -7.04
C VAL A 127 -14.26 -12.15 -8.32
N VAL A 128 -13.30 -12.05 -9.24
CA VAL A 128 -13.33 -12.81 -10.49
C VAL A 128 -13.27 -14.31 -10.16
N PRO A 129 -14.33 -15.09 -10.44
CA PRO A 129 -14.31 -16.52 -10.19
C PRO A 129 -13.24 -17.17 -11.09
N SER A 130 -12.36 -17.99 -10.52
CA SER A 130 -11.52 -18.90 -11.30
C SER A 130 -11.86 -20.34 -11.02
N PRO A 131 -11.68 -21.25 -11.99
CA PRO A 131 -11.78 -22.69 -11.74
C PRO A 131 -10.78 -23.17 -10.66
N GLU A 132 -9.67 -22.46 -10.42
CA GLU A 132 -8.72 -22.75 -9.32
C GLU A 132 -9.23 -22.36 -7.91
N LEU A 133 -10.40 -21.73 -7.81
CA LEU A 133 -10.95 -21.18 -6.56
C LEU A 133 -11.48 -22.26 -5.61
N GLU A 134 -11.61 -23.51 -6.07
CA GLU A 134 -11.99 -24.64 -5.22
C GLU A 134 -10.87 -25.05 -4.24
N MET A 135 -9.63 -24.60 -4.46
CA MET A 135 -8.52 -24.83 -3.55
C MET A 135 -8.20 -23.59 -2.72
N ALA A 136 -8.16 -23.74 -1.38
CA ALA A 136 -7.84 -22.68 -0.43
C ALA A 136 -6.53 -21.93 -0.74
N GLY A 137 -5.58 -22.58 -1.43
CA GLY A 137 -4.33 -21.98 -1.89
C GLY A 137 -4.51 -20.86 -2.93
N GLY A 138 -5.46 -21.00 -3.87
CA GLY A 138 -5.70 -20.02 -4.92
C GLY A 138 -6.23 -18.69 -4.38
N TYR A 139 -7.17 -18.76 -3.43
CA TYR A 139 -7.72 -17.58 -2.78
C TYR A 139 -6.69 -16.85 -1.90
N THR A 140 -5.89 -17.62 -1.15
CA THR A 140 -4.83 -17.06 -0.29
C THR A 140 -3.76 -16.33 -1.11
N LEU A 141 -3.36 -16.89 -2.27
CA LEU A 141 -2.40 -16.25 -3.18
C LEU A 141 -2.92 -14.93 -3.74
N ARG A 142 -4.18 -14.90 -4.20
CA ARG A 142 -4.83 -13.68 -4.70
C ARG A 142 -4.87 -12.60 -3.65
N LEU A 143 -5.25 -12.96 -2.42
CA LEU A 143 -5.26 -12.02 -1.30
C LEU A 143 -3.86 -11.45 -1.02
N ALA A 144 -2.81 -12.27 -1.08
CA ALA A 144 -1.44 -11.79 -0.93
C ALA A 144 -1.04 -10.80 -2.04
N ILE A 145 -1.43 -11.06 -3.29
CA ILE A 145 -1.19 -10.15 -4.43
C ILE A 145 -1.91 -8.81 -4.21
N VAL A 146 -3.18 -8.84 -3.82
CA VAL A 146 -3.95 -7.62 -3.55
C VAL A 146 -3.35 -6.83 -2.41
N ASN A 147 -2.94 -7.51 -1.34
CA ASN A 147 -2.30 -6.86 -0.20
C ASN A 147 -0.97 -6.19 -0.60
N LEU A 148 -0.18 -6.85 -1.43
CA LEU A 148 1.06 -6.26 -1.96
C LEU A 148 0.78 -5.00 -2.80
N LEU A 149 -0.19 -5.06 -3.72
CA LEU A 149 -0.54 -3.93 -4.58
C LEU A 149 -1.01 -2.72 -3.77
N ILE A 150 -1.91 -2.95 -2.81
CA ILE A 150 -2.42 -1.89 -1.93
C ILE A 150 -1.29 -1.31 -1.05
N SER A 151 -0.40 -2.17 -0.54
CA SER A 151 0.77 -1.75 0.24
C SER A 151 1.68 -0.83 -0.55
N ILE A 152 1.97 -1.17 -1.80
CA ILE A 152 2.80 -0.34 -2.68
C ILE A 152 2.17 1.06 -2.82
N CYS A 153 0.85 1.14 -3.01
CA CYS A 153 0.13 2.42 -3.07
C CYS A 153 0.23 3.23 -1.77
N LEU A 154 0.01 2.58 -0.62
CA LEU A 154 0.03 3.24 0.69
C LEU A 154 1.44 3.70 1.10
N TYR A 155 2.48 2.94 0.78
CA TYR A 155 3.85 3.23 1.22
C TYR A 155 4.72 3.95 0.18
N ARG A 156 4.23 4.16 -1.05
CA ARG A 156 4.97 4.92 -2.08
C ARG A 156 5.41 6.31 -1.60
N GLY A 157 4.61 6.99 -0.77
CA GLY A 157 5.00 8.29 -0.22
C GLY A 157 6.25 8.23 0.65
N VAL A 158 6.44 7.13 1.39
CA VAL A 158 7.62 6.88 2.23
C VAL A 158 8.88 6.73 1.35
N TYR A 159 8.76 6.04 0.22
CA TYR A 159 9.84 5.95 -0.76
C TYR A 159 10.28 7.33 -1.27
N TYR A 160 9.33 8.21 -1.61
CA TYR A 160 9.66 9.57 -2.05
C TYR A 160 10.32 10.40 -0.95
N LEU A 161 9.88 10.25 0.30
CA LEU A 161 10.55 10.89 1.45
C LEU A 161 11.99 10.43 1.60
N TRP A 162 12.23 9.12 1.56
CA TRP A 162 13.57 8.56 1.65
C TRP A 162 14.47 9.06 0.50
N ALA A 163 13.95 9.04 -0.74
CA ALA A 163 14.68 9.52 -1.91
C ALA A 163 15.01 11.01 -1.82
N ALA A 164 14.09 11.83 -1.27
CA ALA A 164 14.33 13.25 -1.04
C ALA A 164 15.38 13.50 0.06
N SER A 165 15.39 12.68 1.13
CA SER A 165 16.41 12.74 2.19
C SER A 165 17.81 12.47 1.63
N LYS A 166 17.96 11.45 0.79
CA LYS A 166 19.25 11.09 0.17
C LYS A 166 19.82 12.17 -0.74
N LYS A 167 18.97 13.02 -1.33
CA LYS A 167 19.42 14.15 -2.16
C LYS A 167 19.98 15.31 -1.31
N LYS A 168 19.58 15.43 -0.04
CA LYS A 168 20.07 16.48 0.87
C LYS A 168 21.39 16.12 1.55
N GLU A 169 21.78 14.85 1.52
CA GLU A 169 23.05 14.34 2.04
C GLU A 169 24.22 14.45 1.03
N LYS A 170 23.94 14.83 -0.22
CA LYS A 170 24.95 15.09 -1.27
C LYS A 170 25.19 16.58 -1.42
#